data_AF-A0A949AJZ8-F1
#
_entry.id   AF-A0A949AJZ8-F1
#
_cell.length_a   1.000
_cell.length_b   1.000
_cell.length_c   1.000
_cell.angle_alpha   90.00
_cell.angle_beta   90.00
_cell.angle_gamma   90.00
#
_symmetry.space_group_name_H-M   'P 1'
#
loop_
_entity.id
_entity.type
_entity.pdbx_description
1 polymer ?
#
loop_
_entity_poly.entity_id
_entity_poly.type
_entity_poly.pdbx_seq_one_letter_code
_entity_poly.pdbx_strand_id
1 'polypeptide(L)'
;MMLKKIFNKTKNEKGSLFIITLFVMVIFLGFGAALMVMVTNEARVSERQRLTTIAFGIAEAGLERSLYRVRKDFVQPAAQPPSWSDSLIDGLSVAYNTSDFNAVPFEDATLVDDNYIVSLNNGNYHVSLKNVAGSDSIWIRSTGTINDVSHTILVYAKIVDASPWNTAIFAGAGASNGSLINGQVDIRGSVHILGDGLNPGAIAVDLAMDISGSSYLGNNYDGLDAGLAALVPSLPTVIFNGESVETLKATLRIRKGIMGVSGSAEVGSADVAGNSIKETVDGVYVTDGWGGNKGITSVNSDNGTSNGYDMGDEVSFPSLSDISEDDASKTFQEYYETQALVLTNELSSIDPSSTFTYTDGTNSISMNAGHIIVTGRIYVSDNNEVNLGPLGGNSDITYSGTGTILAEGDINIETNLRTVGNNSFPNNIVGFMTPNDLVIGTSSQLEVMGLFYAENQITINKQTKVMGTIVSNFFDMGGQVPDIYQVPETVNHMPTGMIMVENKFLAIVSWQKI
;
A
#
# COMPACT_ATOMS: atom_id res chain seq x y z
N MET A 1 83.33 -15.12 76.97
CA MET A 1 82.20 -15.99 76.55
C MET A 1 80.89 -15.58 77.26
N MET A 2 80.54 -14.29 77.24
CA MET A 2 79.41 -13.74 78.03
C MET A 2 78.56 -12.69 77.28
N LEU A 3 78.69 -12.62 75.96
CA LEU A 3 77.92 -11.70 75.10
C LEU A 3 76.96 -12.43 74.13
N LYS A 4 76.91 -13.77 74.18
CA LYS A 4 76.08 -14.59 73.27
C LYS A 4 74.73 -15.04 73.87
N LYS A 5 74.44 -14.71 75.14
CA LYS A 5 73.24 -15.20 75.86
C LYS A 5 72.14 -14.16 76.09
N ILE A 6 72.37 -12.88 75.77
CA ILE A 6 71.37 -11.81 76.00
C ILE A 6 70.51 -11.53 74.75
N PHE A 7 70.96 -11.89 73.55
CA PHE A 7 70.17 -11.69 72.32
C PHE A 7 69.08 -12.74 72.06
N ASN A 8 68.96 -13.78 72.90
CA ASN A 8 68.01 -14.88 72.65
C ASN A 8 66.77 -14.87 73.56
N LYS A 9 66.49 -13.76 74.27
CA LYS A 9 65.38 -13.71 75.25
C LYS A 9 64.43 -12.51 75.13
N THR A 10 64.34 -11.91 73.94
CA THR A 10 63.34 -10.87 73.59
C THR A 10 62.71 -11.09 72.21
N LYS A 11 62.42 -12.34 71.84
CA LYS A 11 61.45 -12.61 70.75
C LYS A 11 60.10 -12.98 71.38
N ASN A 12 59.33 -11.96 71.75
CA ASN A 12 57.94 -12.16 72.16
C ASN A 12 57.06 -12.23 70.90
N GLU A 13 57.12 -13.35 70.17
CA GLU A 13 56.39 -13.57 68.91
C GLU A 13 54.86 -13.65 69.09
N LYS A 14 54.38 -13.65 70.35
CA LYS A 14 52.94 -13.67 70.66
C LYS A 14 52.24 -12.34 70.37
N GLY A 15 52.94 -11.21 70.49
CA GLY A 15 52.38 -9.88 70.19
C GLY A 15 52.25 -9.60 68.69
N SER A 16 53.23 -10.03 67.88
CA SER A 16 53.18 -9.89 66.43
C SER A 16 52.14 -10.81 65.79
N LEU A 17 51.96 -12.03 66.32
CA LEU A 17 50.93 -12.96 65.85
C LEU A 17 49.52 -12.37 66.03
N PHE A 18 49.23 -11.76 67.19
CA PHE A 18 47.94 -11.14 67.46
C PHE A 18 47.64 -9.96 66.51
N ILE A 19 48.63 -9.09 66.26
CA ILE A 19 48.48 -7.96 65.33
C ILE A 19 48.26 -8.46 63.90
N ILE A 20 48.98 -9.49 63.46
CA ILE A 20 48.79 -10.09 62.13
C ILE A 20 47.39 -10.72 62.02
N THR A 21 46.94 -11.47 63.02
CA THR A 21 45.58 -12.04 63.03
C THR A 21 44.50 -10.97 63.02
N LEU A 22 44.67 -9.89 63.80
CA LEU A 22 43.74 -8.76 63.81
C LEU A 22 43.71 -8.06 62.44
N PHE A 23 44.87 -7.82 61.83
CA PHE A 23 44.98 -7.20 60.53
C PHE A 23 44.32 -8.06 59.44
N VAL A 24 44.57 -9.36 59.45
CA VAL A 24 43.93 -10.33 58.55
C VAL A 24 42.41 -10.36 58.76
N MET A 25 41.94 -10.32 60.01
CA MET A 25 40.52 -10.31 60.34
C MET A 25 39.82 -9.02 59.85
N VAL A 26 40.45 -7.86 60.02
CA VAL A 26 39.93 -6.58 59.49
C VAL A 26 39.89 -6.59 57.97
N ILE A 27 40.90 -7.14 57.31
CA ILE A 27 40.91 -7.31 55.86
C ILE A 27 39.77 -8.23 55.41
N PHE A 28 39.58 -9.39 56.04
CA PHE A 28 38.49 -10.30 55.69
C PHE A 28 37.10 -9.70 55.95
N LEU A 29 36.93 -8.92 57.01
CA LEU A 29 35.69 -8.19 57.26
C LEU A 29 35.46 -7.10 56.20
N GLY A 30 36.50 -6.38 55.80
CA GLY A 30 36.44 -5.40 54.71
C GLY A 30 36.06 -6.03 53.38
N PHE A 31 36.68 -7.17 53.03
CA PHE A 31 36.33 -7.94 51.84
C PHE A 31 34.90 -8.50 51.91
N GLY A 32 34.48 -9.02 53.06
CA GLY A 32 33.12 -9.53 53.26
C GLY A 32 32.06 -8.45 53.08
N ALA A 33 32.29 -7.25 53.62
CA ALA A 33 31.40 -6.10 53.43
C ALA A 33 31.35 -5.64 51.96
N ALA A 34 32.51 -5.56 51.29
CA ALA A 34 32.57 -5.17 49.88
C ALA A 34 31.83 -6.16 48.97
N LEU A 35 31.99 -7.47 49.19
CA LEU A 35 31.28 -8.52 48.44
C LEU A 35 29.78 -8.45 48.66
N MET A 36 29.32 -8.21 49.89
CA MET A 36 27.88 -8.07 50.18
C MET A 36 27.28 -6.84 49.48
N VAL A 37 28.00 -5.72 49.43
CA VAL A 37 27.57 -4.53 48.68
C VAL A 37 27.52 -4.80 47.17
N MET A 38 28.50 -5.52 46.63
CA MET A 38 28.51 -5.91 45.22
C MET A 38 27.32 -6.82 44.88
N VAL A 39 27.09 -7.89 45.64
CA VAL A 39 25.97 -8.82 45.42
C VAL A 39 24.61 -8.13 45.53
N THR A 40 24.43 -7.23 46.51
CA THR A 40 23.17 -6.48 46.65
C THR A 40 22.95 -5.50 45.51
N ASN A 41 24.01 -4.86 44.99
CA ASN A 41 23.92 -4.01 43.82
C ASN A 41 23.62 -4.82 42.54
N GLU A 42 24.30 -5.94 42.32
CA GLU A 42 24.04 -6.83 41.18
C GLU A 42 22.61 -7.38 41.21
N ALA A 43 22.12 -7.80 42.37
CA ALA A 43 20.75 -8.25 42.54
C ALA A 43 19.74 -7.16 42.18
N ARG A 44 19.96 -5.92 42.63
CA ARG A 44 19.09 -4.78 42.29
C ARG A 44 19.15 -4.41 40.81
N VAL A 45 20.33 -4.44 40.20
CA VAL A 45 20.49 -4.17 38.76
C VAL A 45 19.78 -5.24 37.94
N SER A 46 19.95 -6.51 38.31
CA SER A 46 19.29 -7.64 37.65
C SER A 46 17.76 -7.56 37.79
N GLU A 47 17.27 -7.23 38.98
CA GLU A 47 15.84 -7.03 39.21
C GLU A 47 15.28 -5.88 38.38
N ARG A 48 15.97 -4.74 38.33
CA ARG A 48 15.58 -3.60 37.50
C ARG A 48 15.57 -3.95 36.02
N GLN A 49 16.59 -4.65 35.51
CA GLN A 49 16.63 -5.11 34.13
C GLN A 49 15.43 -6.02 33.81
N ARG A 50 15.09 -6.93 34.73
CA ARG A 50 13.91 -7.80 34.57
C ARG A 50 12.61 -6.99 34.54
N LEU A 51 12.42 -6.05 35.46
CA LEU A 51 11.23 -5.20 35.50
C LEU A 51 11.12 -4.30 34.26
N THR A 52 12.24 -3.78 33.76
CA THR A 52 12.33 -3.03 32.50
C THR A 52 11.84 -3.87 31.32
N THR A 53 12.27 -5.13 31.21
CA THR A 53 11.79 -6.03 30.14
C THR A 53 10.29 -6.30 30.26
N ILE A 54 9.78 -6.48 31.49
CA ILE A 54 8.35 -6.72 31.72
C ILE A 54 7.52 -5.47 31.38
N ALA A 55 7.93 -4.28 31.84
CA ALA A 55 7.27 -3.02 31.53
C ALA A 55 7.20 -2.78 30.01
N PHE A 56 8.28 -3.11 29.29
CA PHE A 56 8.31 -3.03 27.85
C PHE A 56 7.31 -3.98 27.19
N GLY A 57 7.25 -5.26 27.59
CA GLY A 57 6.26 -6.20 27.07
C GLY A 57 4.81 -5.81 27.39
N ILE A 58 4.56 -5.16 28.52
CA ILE A 58 3.25 -4.60 28.86
C ILE A 58 2.90 -3.41 27.94
N ALA A 59 3.88 -2.56 27.61
CA ALA A 59 3.71 -1.47 26.65
C ALA A 59 3.42 -2.02 25.23
N GLU A 60 4.12 -3.08 24.81
CA GLU A 60 3.87 -3.76 23.53
C GLU A 60 2.45 -4.32 23.46
N ALA A 61 1.96 -4.95 24.53
CA ALA A 61 0.59 -5.46 24.57
C ALA A 61 -0.46 -4.34 24.37
N GLY A 62 -0.25 -3.18 24.99
CA GLY A 62 -1.10 -2.00 24.78
C GLY A 62 -1.02 -1.46 23.35
N LEU A 63 0.17 -1.46 22.76
CA LEU A 63 0.40 -1.03 21.39
C LEU A 63 -0.33 -1.95 20.38
N GLU A 64 -0.13 -3.27 20.48
CA GLU A 64 -0.73 -4.27 19.59
C GLU A 64 -2.26 -4.22 19.65
N ARG A 65 -2.84 -4.10 20.84
CA ARG A 65 -4.29 -3.94 21.01
C ARG A 65 -4.80 -2.68 20.30
N SER A 66 -4.03 -1.60 20.35
CA SER A 66 -4.41 -0.33 19.72
C SER A 66 -4.30 -0.40 18.21
N LEU A 67 -3.21 -0.97 17.69
CA LEU A 67 -3.02 -1.22 16.26
C LEU A 67 -4.15 -2.08 15.69
N TYR A 68 -4.55 -3.14 16.41
CA TYR A 68 -5.68 -3.98 16.02
C TYR A 68 -6.99 -3.17 15.87
N ARG A 69 -7.32 -2.33 16.86
CA ARG A 69 -8.55 -1.51 16.79
C ARG A 69 -8.50 -0.45 15.70
N VAL A 70 -7.37 0.24 15.59
CA VAL A 70 -7.10 1.25 14.56
C VAL A 70 -7.22 0.64 13.15
N ARG A 71 -6.73 -0.59 12.95
CA ARG A 71 -6.95 -1.36 11.71
C ARG A 71 -8.42 -1.73 11.51
N LYS A 72 -9.07 -2.29 12.54
CA LYS A 72 -10.46 -2.76 12.48
C LYS A 72 -11.43 -1.63 12.15
N ASP A 73 -11.22 -0.45 12.72
CA ASP A 73 -11.99 0.77 12.44
C ASP A 73 -11.99 1.14 10.95
N PHE A 74 -10.89 0.87 10.24
CA PHE A 74 -10.78 1.14 8.81
C PHE A 74 -11.29 0.03 7.89
N VAL A 75 -11.27 -1.22 8.36
CA VAL A 75 -11.59 -2.40 7.54
C VAL A 75 -13.05 -2.82 7.68
N GLN A 76 -13.76 -2.38 8.71
CA GLN A 76 -15.18 -2.76 8.86
C GLN A 76 -16.10 -1.90 7.99
N PRO A 77 -17.11 -2.51 7.32
CA PRO A 77 -18.08 -1.78 6.52
C PRO A 77 -18.92 -0.88 7.44
N ALA A 78 -18.61 0.42 7.42
CA ALA A 78 -19.34 1.44 8.13
C ALA A 78 -20.31 2.18 7.20
N ALA A 79 -21.36 2.78 7.77
CA ALA A 79 -22.31 3.62 7.02
C ALA A 79 -21.71 4.95 6.54
N GLN A 80 -20.44 5.21 6.88
CA GLN A 80 -19.65 6.37 6.49
C GLN A 80 -18.26 5.88 6.04
N PRO A 81 -17.54 6.64 5.20
CA PRO A 81 -16.17 6.30 4.83
C PRO A 81 -15.30 6.14 6.10
N PRO A 82 -14.51 5.08 6.22
CA PRO A 82 -13.65 4.87 7.37
C PRO A 82 -12.68 6.05 7.55
N SER A 83 -12.54 6.57 8.77
CA SER A 83 -11.66 7.69 9.07
C SER A 83 -11.28 7.73 10.54
N TRP A 84 -9.99 7.88 10.86
CA TRP A 84 -9.57 8.16 12.24
C TRP A 84 -9.86 9.60 12.68
N SER A 85 -10.41 10.43 11.77
CA SER A 85 -10.72 11.83 12.05
C SER A 85 -12.16 12.05 12.53
N ASP A 86 -12.98 11.01 12.59
CA ASP A 86 -14.40 11.09 12.94
C ASP A 86 -14.66 11.07 14.47
N SER A 87 -13.59 11.07 15.28
CA SER A 87 -13.62 10.97 16.74
C SER A 87 -14.18 9.66 17.29
N LEU A 88 -14.22 8.62 16.46
CA LEU A 88 -14.53 7.25 16.82
C LEU A 88 -13.37 6.35 16.38
N ILE A 89 -13.03 5.35 17.18
CA ILE A 89 -12.08 4.30 16.81
C ILE A 89 -12.66 2.96 17.25
N ASP A 90 -13.15 2.16 16.31
CA ASP A 90 -13.83 0.88 16.57
C ASP A 90 -14.98 1.04 17.59
N GLY A 91 -15.75 2.12 17.43
CA GLY A 91 -16.86 2.49 18.32
C GLY A 91 -16.44 3.16 19.65
N LEU A 92 -15.14 3.30 19.94
CA LEU A 92 -14.64 4.03 21.10
C LEU A 92 -14.60 5.53 20.79
N SER A 93 -15.20 6.35 21.66
CA SER A 93 -15.11 7.82 21.53
C SER A 93 -13.72 8.30 21.93
N VAL A 94 -12.93 8.68 20.95
CA VAL A 94 -11.58 9.25 21.13
C VAL A 94 -11.60 10.64 20.52
N ALA A 95 -11.26 11.67 21.30
CA ALA A 95 -11.28 13.03 20.78
C ALA A 95 -10.28 13.19 19.62
N TYR A 96 -10.74 13.76 18.50
CA TYR A 96 -9.86 14.16 17.41
C TYR A 96 -8.94 15.30 17.87
N ASN A 97 -7.61 15.09 17.81
CA ASN A 97 -6.64 16.12 18.15
C ASN A 97 -5.34 15.94 17.36
N THR A 98 -4.88 17.02 16.73
CA THR A 98 -3.66 17.04 15.90
C THR A 98 -2.43 17.60 16.61
N SER A 99 -2.64 18.23 17.77
CA SER A 99 -1.61 18.88 18.58
C SER A 99 -1.14 18.00 19.75
N ASP A 100 -2.09 17.35 20.43
CA ASP A 100 -1.85 16.57 21.65
C ASP A 100 -2.41 15.15 21.52
N PHE A 101 -1.96 14.27 22.42
CA PHE A 101 -2.48 12.91 22.48
C PHE A 101 -3.64 12.80 23.47
N ASN A 102 -4.67 12.07 23.08
CA ASN A 102 -5.83 11.76 23.89
C ASN A 102 -5.84 10.30 24.34
N ALA A 103 -6.17 10.06 25.60
CA ALA A 103 -6.24 8.71 26.14
C ALA A 103 -7.36 7.88 25.49
N VAL A 104 -7.10 6.59 25.25
CA VAL A 104 -8.06 5.67 24.64
C VAL A 104 -8.88 4.98 25.72
N PRO A 105 -10.22 5.12 25.73
CA PRO A 105 -11.09 4.53 26.74
C PRO A 105 -11.40 3.07 26.42
N PHE A 106 -10.44 2.16 26.63
CA PHE A 106 -10.74 0.72 26.53
C PHE A 106 -11.83 0.31 27.53
N GLU A 107 -12.63 -0.68 27.16
CA GLU A 107 -13.82 -1.11 27.90
C GLU A 107 -13.48 -1.72 29.28
N ASP A 108 -12.27 -2.25 29.42
CA ASP A 108 -11.68 -2.83 30.63
C ASP A 108 -10.75 -1.85 31.37
N ALA A 109 -10.67 -0.59 30.93
CA ALA A 109 -9.83 0.41 31.55
C ALA A 109 -10.50 1.12 32.73
N THR A 110 -9.68 1.57 33.67
CA THR A 110 -10.08 2.46 34.77
C THR A 110 -9.45 3.83 34.56
N LEU A 111 -10.24 4.90 34.68
CA LEU A 111 -9.72 6.27 34.56
C LEU A 111 -8.95 6.68 35.83
N VAL A 112 -7.69 7.08 35.66
CA VAL A 112 -6.80 7.60 36.71
C VAL A 112 -5.98 8.74 36.12
N ASP A 113 -6.03 9.93 36.71
CA ASP A 113 -5.28 11.11 36.28
C ASP A 113 -5.32 11.35 34.76
N ASP A 114 -6.55 11.44 34.22
CA ASP A 114 -6.86 11.61 32.78
C ASP A 114 -6.37 10.49 31.84
N ASN A 115 -5.85 9.39 32.37
CA ASN A 115 -5.43 8.22 31.62
C ASN A 115 -6.35 7.02 31.88
N TYR A 116 -6.73 6.33 30.81
CA TYR A 116 -7.43 5.05 30.90
C TYR A 116 -6.41 3.93 31.06
N ILE A 117 -6.36 3.36 32.27
CA ILE A 117 -5.38 2.36 32.68
C ILE A 117 -5.99 0.95 32.58
N VAL A 118 -5.33 0.07 31.84
CA VAL A 118 -5.68 -1.35 31.73
C VAL A 118 -4.67 -2.19 32.53
N SER A 119 -5.16 -3.08 33.39
CA SER A 119 -4.31 -3.97 34.19
C SER A 119 -3.87 -5.20 33.39
N LEU A 120 -2.58 -5.55 33.44
CA LEU A 120 -2.02 -6.71 32.78
C LEU A 120 -0.86 -7.31 33.59
N ASN A 121 -0.97 -8.57 34.01
CA ASN A 121 0.09 -9.34 34.71
C ASN A 121 0.79 -8.56 35.86
N ASN A 122 0.00 -8.01 36.79
CA ASN A 122 0.45 -7.20 37.94
C ASN A 122 1.11 -5.85 37.60
N GLY A 123 1.17 -5.49 36.32
CA GLY A 123 1.41 -4.12 35.88
C GLY A 123 0.18 -3.55 35.20
N ASN A 124 0.37 -2.45 34.49
CA ASN A 124 -0.68 -1.79 33.73
C ASN A 124 -0.11 -1.09 32.49
N TYR A 125 -0.98 -0.80 31.54
CA TYR A 125 -0.66 0.09 30.44
C TYR A 125 -1.75 1.14 30.25
N HIS A 126 -1.39 2.25 29.61
CA HIS A 126 -2.34 3.18 29.03
C HIS A 126 -1.90 3.52 27.61
N VAL A 127 -2.87 3.82 26.76
CA VAL A 127 -2.64 4.20 25.37
C VAL A 127 -3.22 5.58 25.12
N SER A 128 -2.51 6.37 24.33
CA SER A 128 -3.00 7.64 23.83
C SER A 128 -2.77 7.76 22.32
N LEU A 129 -3.69 8.42 21.63
CA LEU A 129 -3.68 8.63 20.18
C LEU A 129 -3.57 10.12 19.84
N LYS A 130 -2.86 10.45 18.76
CA LYS A 130 -2.83 11.80 18.18
C LYS A 130 -3.01 11.71 16.67
N ASN A 131 -4.01 12.40 16.15
CA ASN A 131 -4.33 12.43 14.73
C ASN A 131 -3.34 13.27 13.93
N VAL A 132 -3.33 13.07 12.62
CA VAL A 132 -2.65 13.96 11.67
C VAL A 132 -3.72 14.66 10.83
N ALA A 133 -3.60 15.98 10.68
CA ALA A 133 -4.59 16.78 9.97
C ALA A 133 -4.64 16.37 8.49
N GLY A 134 -5.84 16.01 8.00
CA GLY A 134 -6.06 15.70 6.58
C GLY A 134 -5.33 14.46 6.07
N SER A 135 -5.01 13.49 6.93
CA SER A 135 -4.39 12.24 6.48
C SER A 135 -4.94 11.00 7.19
N ASP A 136 -4.86 9.86 6.51
CA ASP A 136 -5.13 8.53 7.07
C ASP A 136 -3.93 8.01 7.88
N SER A 137 -3.44 8.86 8.78
CA SER A 137 -2.26 8.58 9.62
C SER A 137 -2.54 8.93 11.08
N ILE A 138 -1.92 8.19 12.00
CA ILE A 138 -2.12 8.36 13.44
C ILE A 138 -0.84 8.07 14.22
N TRP A 139 -0.61 8.83 15.28
CA TRP A 139 0.39 8.53 16.29
C TRP A 139 -0.23 7.74 17.42
N ILE A 140 0.41 6.64 17.78
CA ILE A 140 0.00 5.76 18.87
C ILE A 140 1.10 5.77 19.92
N ARG A 141 0.74 6.09 21.16
CA ARG A 141 1.67 6.07 22.29
C ARG A 141 1.16 5.12 23.35
N SER A 142 1.93 4.08 23.64
CA SER A 142 1.63 3.08 24.67
C SER A 142 2.67 3.14 25.78
N THR A 143 2.22 3.29 27.02
CA THR A 143 3.10 3.30 28.19
C THR A 143 2.74 2.13 29.10
N GLY A 144 3.68 1.22 29.30
CA GLY A 144 3.56 0.09 30.23
C GLY A 144 4.32 0.37 31.52
N THR A 145 3.69 0.08 32.66
CA THR A 145 4.23 0.30 34.00
C THR A 145 4.10 -0.95 34.86
N ILE A 146 5.16 -1.30 35.57
CA ILE A 146 5.13 -2.30 36.64
C ILE A 146 5.94 -1.79 37.82
N ASN A 147 5.31 -1.73 39.00
CA ASN A 147 5.85 -1.04 40.17
C ASN A 147 6.26 0.41 39.80
N ASP A 148 7.52 0.79 40.04
CA ASP A 148 8.07 2.12 39.74
C ASP A 148 8.80 2.19 38.40
N VAL A 149 8.68 1.16 37.54
CA VAL A 149 9.37 1.09 36.24
C VAL A 149 8.35 1.24 35.12
N SER A 150 8.57 2.23 34.25
CA SER A 150 7.74 2.49 33.08
C SER A 150 8.55 2.47 31.79
N HIS A 151 7.94 2.01 30.70
CA HIS A 151 8.46 2.15 29.34
C HIS A 151 7.39 2.65 28.40
N THR A 152 7.79 3.54 27.48
CA THR A 152 6.89 4.14 26.51
C THR A 152 7.35 3.79 25.10
N ILE A 153 6.38 3.40 24.28
CA ILE A 153 6.56 3.15 22.85
C ILE A 153 5.71 4.16 22.09
N LEU A 154 6.31 4.78 21.08
CA LEU A 154 5.67 5.70 20.17
C LEU A 154 5.74 5.14 18.75
N VAL A 155 4.57 5.01 18.11
CA VAL A 155 4.42 4.51 16.75
C VAL A 155 3.71 5.55 15.89
N TYR A 156 4.20 5.71 14.66
CA TYR A 156 3.49 6.40 13.60
C TYR A 156 2.96 5.37 12.61
N ALA A 157 1.64 5.29 12.48
CA ALA A 157 0.96 4.35 11.61
C ALA A 157 0.15 5.08 10.53
N LYS A 158 -0.01 4.46 9.37
CA LYS A 158 -0.73 5.00 8.20
C LYS A 158 -1.54 3.90 7.55
N ILE A 159 -2.75 4.19 7.08
CA ILE A 159 -3.46 3.30 6.17
C ILE A 159 -2.88 3.46 4.78
N VAL A 160 -2.54 2.32 4.20
CA VAL A 160 -2.09 2.22 2.82
C VAL A 160 -3.16 1.48 2.05
N ASP A 161 -3.64 2.12 1.00
CA ASP A 161 -4.52 1.48 0.02
C ASP A 161 -3.65 0.73 -1.00
N ALA A 162 -3.67 -0.59 -0.91
CA ALA A 162 -3.07 -1.53 -1.85
C ALA A 162 -4.10 -2.09 -2.83
N SER A 163 -5.29 -1.48 -2.92
CA SER A 163 -6.24 -1.82 -3.98
C SER A 163 -5.55 -1.65 -5.34
N PRO A 164 -5.60 -2.66 -6.22
CA PRO A 164 -4.99 -2.57 -7.55
C PRO A 164 -5.61 -1.41 -8.36
N TRP A 165 -6.84 -1.02 -8.01
CA TRP A 165 -7.61 0.06 -8.63
C TRP A 165 -7.15 1.47 -8.25
N ASN A 166 -6.26 1.61 -7.25
CA ASN A 166 -5.67 2.91 -6.91
C ASN A 166 -4.30 3.13 -7.59
N THR A 167 -4.18 2.63 -8.84
CA THR A 167 -2.98 2.78 -9.67
C THR A 167 -3.37 3.08 -11.12
N ALA A 168 -2.43 3.59 -11.92
CA ALA A 168 -2.57 3.53 -13.38
C ALA A 168 -2.39 2.08 -13.87
N ILE A 169 -1.33 1.43 -13.36
CA ILE A 169 -0.95 0.06 -13.71
C ILE A 169 -0.70 -0.75 -12.44
N PHE A 170 -1.36 -1.91 -12.33
CA PHE A 170 -1.03 -2.95 -11.37
C PHE A 170 -0.61 -4.23 -12.10
N ALA A 171 0.63 -4.67 -11.88
CA ALA A 171 1.22 -5.82 -12.56
C ALA A 171 1.51 -6.99 -11.60
N GLY A 172 1.08 -8.20 -12.00
CA GLY A 172 1.25 -9.44 -11.24
C GLY A 172 2.60 -10.13 -11.43
N ALA A 173 2.57 -11.35 -11.96
CA ALA A 173 3.74 -12.23 -12.06
C ALA A 173 4.63 -11.97 -13.28
N GLY A 174 4.09 -11.44 -14.38
CA GLY A 174 4.78 -11.29 -15.66
C GLY A 174 4.62 -12.46 -16.62
N ALA A 175 5.17 -12.29 -17.83
CA ALA A 175 5.26 -13.37 -18.80
C ALA A 175 6.39 -14.35 -18.44
N SER A 176 6.27 -15.59 -18.92
CA SER A 176 7.25 -16.68 -18.69
C SER A 176 8.69 -16.37 -19.15
N ASN A 177 8.89 -15.28 -19.90
CA ASN A 177 10.18 -14.78 -20.39
C ASN A 177 10.80 -13.65 -19.53
N GLY A 178 10.22 -13.31 -18.37
CA GLY A 178 10.87 -12.47 -17.36
C GLY A 178 10.61 -10.96 -17.45
N SER A 179 9.69 -10.50 -18.31
CA SER A 179 9.26 -9.09 -18.37
C SER A 179 7.78 -8.94 -18.03
N LEU A 180 7.41 -7.86 -17.33
CA LEU A 180 6.02 -7.56 -16.96
C LEU A 180 5.37 -6.51 -17.84
N ILE A 181 6.14 -5.53 -18.31
CA ILE A 181 5.68 -4.47 -19.22
C ILE A 181 6.66 -4.45 -20.39
N ASN A 182 6.16 -4.87 -21.55
CA ASN A 182 6.89 -4.80 -22.80
C ASN A 182 6.50 -3.55 -23.59
N GLY A 183 7.47 -2.87 -24.20
CA GLY A 183 7.22 -1.70 -25.04
C GLY A 183 7.36 -0.36 -24.33
N GLN A 184 7.12 0.72 -25.07
CA GLN A 184 7.23 2.09 -24.59
C GLN A 184 5.85 2.58 -24.16
N VAL A 185 5.77 3.40 -23.11
CA VAL A 185 4.51 3.90 -22.57
C VAL A 185 4.70 5.23 -21.85
N ASP A 186 3.73 6.15 -21.95
CA ASP A 186 3.60 7.29 -21.04
C ASP A 186 2.53 6.96 -19.99
N ILE A 187 2.92 6.95 -18.72
CA ILE A 187 2.05 6.65 -17.59
C ILE A 187 1.92 7.88 -16.73
N ARG A 188 0.71 8.39 -16.54
CA ARG A 188 0.39 9.45 -15.58
C ARG A 188 -0.35 8.84 -14.40
N GLY A 189 0.37 8.51 -13.33
CA GLY A 189 -0.19 7.89 -12.14
C GLY A 189 0.73 6.88 -11.48
N SER A 190 0.23 6.22 -10.43
CA SER A 190 0.98 5.22 -9.68
C SER A 190 1.15 3.93 -10.49
N VAL A 191 2.29 3.28 -10.32
CA VAL A 191 2.59 1.96 -10.90
C VAL A 191 2.99 1.01 -9.78
N HIS A 192 2.36 -0.16 -9.73
CA HIS A 192 2.63 -1.17 -8.72
C HIS A 192 2.88 -2.52 -9.38
N ILE A 193 4.08 -3.04 -9.19
CA ILE A 193 4.54 -4.30 -9.77
C ILE A 193 4.91 -5.28 -8.64
N LEU A 194 4.32 -6.48 -8.68
CA LEU A 194 4.63 -7.55 -7.73
C LEU A 194 5.84 -8.38 -8.16
N GLY A 195 5.92 -8.75 -9.44
CA GLY A 195 7.07 -9.48 -9.99
C GLY A 195 7.22 -10.91 -9.46
N ASP A 196 6.11 -11.57 -9.07
CA ASP A 196 6.17 -12.88 -8.41
C ASP A 196 6.67 -14.03 -9.28
N GLY A 197 6.55 -13.89 -10.61
CA GLY A 197 7.09 -14.83 -11.58
C GLY A 197 8.58 -14.63 -11.89
N LEU A 198 9.22 -13.58 -11.34
CA LEU A 198 10.62 -13.26 -11.59
C LEU A 198 11.55 -14.05 -10.64
N ASN A 199 12.73 -14.45 -11.14
CA ASN A 199 13.68 -15.22 -10.34
C ASN A 199 14.43 -14.33 -9.34
N PRO A 200 14.45 -14.67 -8.02
CA PRO A 200 15.18 -13.88 -7.02
C PRO A 200 16.69 -13.84 -7.32
N GLY A 201 17.25 -12.65 -7.52
CA GLY A 201 18.70 -12.46 -7.69
C GLY A 201 19.30 -13.08 -8.96
N ALA A 202 18.50 -13.39 -9.98
CA ALA A 202 19.05 -13.77 -11.28
C ALA A 202 19.85 -12.59 -11.84
N ILE A 203 21.14 -12.82 -12.12
CA ILE A 203 21.97 -11.96 -12.95
C ILE A 203 21.51 -12.20 -14.40
N ALA A 204 20.31 -11.74 -14.69
CA ALA A 204 19.73 -11.60 -16.00
C ALA A 204 18.83 -10.37 -15.91
N VAL A 205 18.73 -9.67 -17.02
CA VAL A 205 17.97 -8.45 -17.17
C VAL A 205 16.47 -8.81 -17.08
N ASP A 206 15.95 -9.09 -15.88
CA ASP A 206 14.51 -9.19 -15.64
C ASP A 206 14.00 -7.79 -15.33
N LEU A 207 13.75 -7.06 -16.41
CA LEU A 207 13.17 -5.72 -16.40
C LEU A 207 11.71 -5.86 -15.95
N ALA A 208 11.44 -5.51 -14.68
CA ALA A 208 10.08 -5.33 -14.20
C ALA A 208 9.33 -4.33 -15.09
N MET A 209 10.05 -3.32 -15.55
CA MET A 209 9.66 -2.42 -16.63
C MET A 209 10.94 -1.88 -17.29
N ASP A 210 10.99 -1.87 -18.62
CA ASP A 210 12.02 -1.15 -19.38
C ASP A 210 11.40 0.07 -20.03
N ILE A 211 11.51 1.21 -19.35
CA ILE A 211 11.19 2.48 -20.01
C ILE A 211 12.39 2.91 -20.83
N SER A 212 12.20 2.87 -22.14
CA SER A 212 13.18 3.31 -23.13
C SER A 212 12.55 4.31 -24.09
N GLY A 213 13.37 4.98 -24.90
CA GLY A 213 12.88 6.01 -25.82
C GLY A 213 12.27 7.18 -25.06
N SER A 214 11.05 7.59 -25.43
CA SER A 214 10.33 8.74 -24.85
C SER A 214 9.30 8.33 -23.79
N SER A 215 9.43 7.13 -23.21
CA SER A 215 8.54 6.64 -22.16
C SER A 215 8.64 7.50 -20.89
N TYR A 216 7.55 7.65 -20.16
CA TYR A 216 7.49 8.56 -19.01
C TYR A 216 6.61 7.99 -17.90
N LEU A 217 6.97 8.23 -16.64
CA LEU A 217 6.08 8.04 -15.49
C LEU A 217 5.91 9.39 -14.80
N GLY A 218 4.73 9.99 -14.94
CA GLY A 218 4.40 11.33 -14.46
C GLY A 218 3.44 11.38 -13.27
N ASN A 219 3.43 12.54 -12.61
CA ASN A 219 2.61 12.81 -11.43
C ASN A 219 1.48 13.84 -11.67
N ASN A 220 1.13 14.08 -12.92
CA ASN A 220 0.13 15.08 -13.32
C ASN A 220 -0.47 14.71 -14.69
N TYR A 221 -1.48 15.47 -15.13
CA TYR A 221 -2.15 15.30 -16.43
C TYR A 221 -1.53 16.13 -17.56
N ASP A 222 -0.25 16.51 -17.48
CA ASP A 222 0.40 17.17 -18.61
C ASP A 222 0.34 16.28 -19.87
N GLY A 223 0.05 16.89 -21.01
CA GLY A 223 -0.22 16.19 -22.28
C GLY A 223 -1.63 15.61 -22.46
N LEU A 224 -2.51 15.66 -21.43
CA LEU A 224 -3.89 15.21 -21.57
C LEU A 224 -4.70 16.16 -22.47
N ASP A 225 -5.48 15.60 -23.39
CA ASP A 225 -6.35 16.40 -24.27
C ASP A 225 -7.46 17.10 -23.47
N ALA A 226 -7.77 18.35 -23.80
CA ALA A 226 -8.76 19.14 -23.07
C ALA A 226 -10.16 18.51 -23.07
N GLY A 227 -10.52 17.77 -24.13
CA GLY A 227 -11.77 17.02 -24.22
C GLY A 227 -11.82 15.88 -23.20
N LEU A 228 -10.74 15.11 -23.05
CA LEU A 228 -10.63 14.05 -22.05
C LEU A 228 -10.53 14.60 -20.62
N ALA A 229 -9.76 15.67 -20.44
CA ALA A 229 -9.63 16.35 -19.15
C ALA A 229 -10.98 16.86 -18.63
N ALA A 230 -11.89 17.28 -19.52
CA ALA A 230 -13.23 17.72 -19.13
C ALA A 230 -14.14 16.60 -18.63
N LEU A 231 -13.84 15.32 -18.92
CA LEU A 231 -14.63 14.17 -18.52
C LEU A 231 -14.29 13.66 -17.11
N VAL A 232 -13.18 14.10 -16.52
CA VAL A 232 -12.67 13.67 -15.21
C VAL A 232 -12.58 14.83 -14.22
N PRO A 233 -12.55 14.56 -12.90
CA PRO A 233 -12.28 15.58 -11.89
C PRO A 233 -10.91 16.23 -12.08
N SER A 234 -10.82 17.50 -11.71
CA SER A 234 -9.52 18.18 -11.54
C SER A 234 -8.69 17.48 -10.47
N LEU A 235 -7.36 17.50 -10.65
CA LEU A 235 -6.45 16.89 -9.70
C LEU A 235 -6.50 17.59 -8.33
N PRO A 236 -6.34 16.84 -7.23
CA PRO A 236 -6.13 17.44 -5.91
C PRO A 236 -4.92 18.38 -5.91
N THR A 237 -5.00 19.45 -5.12
CA THR A 237 -3.89 20.38 -4.90
C THR A 237 -3.20 20.11 -3.57
N VAL A 238 -1.87 20.20 -3.55
CA VAL A 238 -1.04 20.06 -2.34
C VAL A 238 -0.06 21.23 -2.27
N ILE A 239 0.47 21.48 -1.06
CA ILE A 239 1.60 22.40 -0.91
C ILE A 239 2.91 21.61 -1.08
N PHE A 240 3.69 21.96 -2.10
CA PHE A 240 4.99 21.37 -2.39
C PHE A 240 6.02 22.48 -2.56
N ASN A 241 7.14 22.40 -1.84
CA ASN A 241 8.20 23.44 -1.84
C ASN A 241 7.71 24.89 -1.64
N GLY A 242 6.58 25.08 -0.96
CA GLY A 242 5.98 26.38 -0.69
C GLY A 242 4.99 26.89 -1.75
N GLU A 243 4.73 26.09 -2.79
CA GLU A 243 3.81 26.39 -3.89
C GLU A 243 2.59 25.46 -3.85
N SER A 244 1.46 25.93 -4.38
CA SER A 244 0.24 25.12 -4.51
C SER A 244 0.23 24.46 -5.87
N VAL A 245 0.35 23.14 -5.91
CA VAL A 245 0.51 22.35 -7.14
C VAL A 245 -0.53 21.23 -7.23
N GLU A 246 -0.98 20.93 -8.45
CA GLU A 246 -1.81 19.78 -8.77
C GLU A 246 -0.98 18.50 -8.83
N THR A 247 -1.50 17.40 -8.29
CA THR A 247 -0.77 16.12 -8.25
C THR A 247 -1.68 14.91 -8.27
N LEU A 248 -1.21 13.84 -8.91
CA LEU A 248 -1.78 12.49 -8.84
C LEU A 248 -1.36 11.71 -7.58
N LYS A 249 -0.39 12.23 -6.81
CA LYS A 249 0.32 11.50 -5.76
C LYS A 249 0.91 10.18 -6.26
N ALA A 250 1.40 10.20 -7.50
CA ALA A 250 1.95 9.06 -8.21
C ALA A 250 3.15 8.47 -7.46
N THR A 251 3.13 7.15 -7.34
CA THR A 251 4.19 6.37 -6.71
C THR A 251 4.59 5.19 -7.60
N LEU A 252 5.88 4.84 -7.59
CA LEU A 252 6.38 3.63 -8.26
C LEU A 252 6.73 2.59 -7.20
N ARG A 253 6.12 1.41 -7.27
CA ARG A 253 6.39 0.28 -6.38
C ARG A 253 6.75 -0.95 -7.18
N ILE A 254 7.88 -1.57 -6.85
CA ILE A 254 8.34 -2.82 -7.46
C ILE A 254 8.81 -3.73 -6.33
N ARG A 255 8.05 -4.79 -6.07
CA ARG A 255 8.38 -5.77 -5.02
C ARG A 255 9.54 -6.66 -5.42
N LYS A 256 9.53 -7.20 -6.64
CA LYS A 256 10.60 -8.01 -7.23
C LYS A 256 10.89 -7.55 -8.65
N GLY A 257 12.16 -7.63 -9.06
CA GLY A 257 12.65 -7.20 -10.38
C GLY A 257 13.32 -5.83 -10.36
N ILE A 258 14.16 -5.59 -11.36
CA ILE A 258 14.88 -4.31 -11.53
C ILE A 258 14.09 -3.35 -12.41
N MET A 259 14.18 -2.04 -12.12
CA MET A 259 13.62 -1.00 -12.97
C MET A 259 14.65 -0.53 -14.00
N GLY A 260 14.42 -0.79 -15.29
CA GLY A 260 15.28 -0.29 -16.35
C GLY A 260 14.87 1.10 -16.82
N VAL A 261 15.81 2.05 -16.77
CA VAL A 261 15.61 3.39 -17.33
C VAL A 261 16.70 3.69 -18.35
N SER A 262 16.31 3.86 -19.60
CA SER A 262 17.21 4.01 -20.74
C SER A 262 16.76 5.10 -21.73
N GLY A 263 17.66 5.53 -22.61
CA GLY A 263 17.35 6.53 -23.64
C GLY A 263 17.01 7.89 -23.05
N SER A 264 15.83 8.42 -23.38
CA SER A 264 15.26 9.67 -22.87
C SER A 264 14.11 9.45 -21.88
N ALA A 265 13.96 8.23 -21.36
CA ALA A 265 12.89 7.93 -20.41
C ALA A 265 13.16 8.55 -19.03
N GLU A 266 12.09 8.93 -18.34
CA GLU A 266 12.15 9.56 -17.01
C GLU A 266 11.05 9.02 -16.08
N VAL A 267 11.37 8.95 -14.78
CA VAL A 267 10.40 8.73 -13.69
C VAL A 267 10.30 10.03 -12.90
N GLY A 268 9.20 10.74 -13.09
CA GLY A 268 9.04 12.14 -12.71
C GLY A 268 10.00 13.05 -13.48
N SER A 269 9.77 14.35 -13.37
CA SER A 269 10.71 15.36 -13.88
C SER A 269 11.23 16.24 -12.75
N ALA A 270 12.32 16.96 -13.01
CA ALA A 270 12.88 17.88 -12.03
C ALA A 270 11.85 18.95 -11.67
N ASP A 271 11.75 19.27 -10.38
CA ASP A 271 10.89 20.34 -9.86
C ASP A 271 11.22 21.69 -10.50
N VAL A 272 10.21 22.36 -11.05
CA VAL A 272 10.35 23.67 -11.69
C VAL A 272 9.50 24.70 -10.94
N ALA A 273 10.17 25.53 -10.15
CA ALA A 273 9.52 26.58 -9.36
C ALA A 273 8.64 27.50 -10.23
N GLY A 274 7.43 27.78 -9.74
CA GLY A 274 6.42 28.62 -10.38
C GLY A 274 5.42 27.87 -11.26
N ASN A 275 5.55 26.55 -11.39
CA ASN A 275 4.56 25.72 -12.07
C ASN A 275 3.34 25.44 -11.18
N SER A 276 2.21 25.14 -11.81
CA SER A 276 0.95 24.79 -11.12
C SER A 276 0.75 23.28 -10.96
N ILE A 277 1.71 22.48 -11.42
CA ILE A 277 1.67 21.01 -11.39
C ILE A 277 2.90 20.49 -10.67
N LYS A 278 2.79 19.31 -10.06
CA LYS A 278 3.92 18.63 -9.44
C LYS A 278 4.61 17.73 -10.47
N GLU A 279 5.90 17.93 -10.71
CA GLU A 279 6.69 17.15 -11.67
C GLU A 279 7.31 15.89 -11.05
N THR A 280 7.74 15.97 -9.79
CA THR A 280 8.35 14.84 -9.08
C THR A 280 7.29 13.81 -8.70
N VAL A 281 7.64 12.54 -8.71
CA VAL A 281 6.79 11.49 -8.11
C VAL A 281 6.87 11.56 -6.59
N ASP A 282 5.79 11.20 -5.91
CA ASP A 282 5.70 11.26 -4.44
C ASP A 282 6.58 10.22 -3.76
N GLY A 283 6.94 9.15 -4.48
CA GLY A 283 7.87 8.17 -3.97
C GLY A 283 8.14 7.03 -4.92
N VAL A 284 9.34 6.46 -4.79
CA VAL A 284 9.74 5.21 -5.45
C VAL A 284 10.17 4.19 -4.41
N TYR A 285 9.80 2.93 -4.62
CA TYR A 285 10.01 1.81 -3.71
C TYR A 285 10.39 0.58 -4.55
N VAL A 286 11.68 0.37 -4.78
CA VAL A 286 12.20 -0.64 -5.72
C VAL A 286 13.17 -1.56 -4.99
N THR A 287 12.78 -2.81 -4.77
CA THR A 287 13.56 -3.76 -3.94
C THR A 287 14.90 -4.15 -4.57
N ASP A 288 14.90 -4.53 -5.85
CA ASP A 288 16.09 -5.12 -6.50
C ASP A 288 16.95 -4.08 -7.23
N GLY A 289 16.57 -2.79 -7.16
CA GLY A 289 17.34 -1.66 -7.66
C GLY A 289 17.05 -1.29 -9.12
N TRP A 290 18.01 -0.57 -9.72
CA TRP A 290 17.83 0.15 -10.98
C TRP A 290 18.84 -0.32 -12.04
N GLY A 291 18.38 -0.45 -13.28
CA GLY A 291 19.16 -0.80 -14.45
C GLY A 291 19.01 0.23 -15.58
N GLY A 292 19.50 -0.13 -16.77
CA GLY A 292 19.48 0.74 -17.95
C GLY A 292 20.60 1.78 -17.97
N ASN A 293 20.75 2.47 -19.10
CA ASN A 293 21.87 3.40 -19.31
C ASN A 293 21.73 4.71 -18.52
N LYS A 294 20.51 5.06 -18.08
CA LYS A 294 20.24 6.23 -17.24
C LYS A 294 20.10 5.83 -15.77
N GLY A 295 19.41 4.72 -15.49
CA GLY A 295 19.12 4.27 -14.14
C GLY A 295 18.58 5.40 -13.26
N ILE A 296 19.12 5.53 -12.05
CA ILE A 296 18.70 6.53 -11.06
C ILE A 296 18.87 8.00 -11.48
N THR A 297 19.66 8.30 -12.52
CA THR A 297 19.91 9.70 -12.93
C THR A 297 18.71 10.36 -13.62
N SER A 298 17.75 9.55 -14.06
CA SER A 298 16.49 9.97 -14.67
C SER A 298 15.29 9.72 -13.74
N VAL A 299 15.52 9.69 -12.42
CA VAL A 299 14.48 9.46 -11.40
C VAL A 299 14.40 10.68 -10.49
N ASN A 300 13.25 11.36 -10.50
CA ASN A 300 12.95 12.55 -9.72
C ASN A 300 11.82 12.22 -8.72
N SER A 301 12.21 11.86 -7.49
CA SER A 301 11.32 11.36 -6.44
C SER A 301 11.55 12.06 -5.10
N ASP A 302 10.47 12.36 -4.38
CA ASP A 302 10.52 13.04 -3.09
C ASP A 302 11.20 12.22 -1.99
N ASN A 303 11.21 10.89 -2.12
CA ASN A 303 11.83 9.98 -1.16
C ASN A 303 13.23 9.49 -1.59
N GLY A 304 13.80 10.05 -2.66
CA GLY A 304 15.05 9.57 -3.26
C GLY A 304 14.84 8.27 -4.06
N THR A 305 15.86 7.40 -4.15
CA THR A 305 15.81 6.18 -4.98
C THR A 305 16.22 4.89 -4.25
N SER A 306 16.45 4.98 -2.93
CA SER A 306 17.06 3.90 -2.13
C SER A 306 16.06 3.08 -1.31
N ASN A 307 14.78 3.47 -1.29
CA ASN A 307 13.77 2.74 -0.52
C ASN A 307 13.39 1.47 -1.27
N GLY A 308 13.37 0.35 -0.54
CA GLY A 308 12.78 -0.90 -1.01
C GLY A 308 11.26 -0.87 -0.92
N TYR A 309 10.62 -1.94 -1.40
CA TYR A 309 9.17 -2.11 -1.33
C TYR A 309 8.62 -1.92 0.09
N ASP A 310 7.57 -1.09 0.23
CA ASP A 310 7.05 -0.57 1.50
C ASP A 310 5.75 -1.25 1.98
N MET A 311 5.25 -2.26 1.26
CA MET A 311 3.94 -2.88 1.54
C MET A 311 4.02 -4.35 2.04
N GLY A 312 5.22 -4.86 2.33
CA GLY A 312 5.40 -6.22 2.87
C GLY A 312 4.92 -7.34 1.92
N ASP A 313 4.49 -8.47 2.49
CA ASP A 313 4.07 -9.64 1.70
C ASP A 313 2.55 -9.80 1.61
N GLU A 314 1.76 -8.89 2.19
CA GLU A 314 0.29 -8.98 2.23
C GLU A 314 -0.39 -8.67 0.89
N VAL A 315 0.30 -7.98 -0.03
CA VAL A 315 -0.23 -7.65 -1.35
C VAL A 315 -0.02 -8.82 -2.31
N SER A 316 -1.10 -9.35 -2.87
CA SER A 316 -1.10 -10.38 -3.92
C SER A 316 -1.83 -9.91 -5.17
N PHE A 317 -1.54 -10.55 -6.30
CA PHE A 317 -2.31 -10.32 -7.52
C PHE A 317 -3.70 -10.93 -7.36
N PRO A 318 -4.79 -10.19 -7.66
CA PRO A 318 -6.14 -10.75 -7.64
C PRO A 318 -6.33 -11.77 -8.76
N SER A 319 -6.80 -12.98 -8.45
CA SER A 319 -7.18 -14.00 -9.43
C SER A 319 -8.69 -14.22 -9.44
N LEU A 320 -9.28 -14.40 -10.63
CA LEU A 320 -10.70 -14.77 -10.74
C LEU A 320 -11.00 -16.17 -10.17
N SER A 321 -9.95 -16.97 -10.00
CA SER A 321 -9.99 -18.28 -9.35
C SER A 321 -9.85 -18.22 -7.83
N ASP A 322 -9.54 -17.05 -7.24
CA ASP A 322 -9.52 -16.88 -5.79
C ASP A 322 -10.91 -17.12 -5.20
N ILE A 323 -10.96 -17.52 -3.92
CA ILE A 323 -12.21 -17.70 -3.21
C ILE A 323 -12.92 -16.35 -3.04
N SER A 324 -14.23 -16.31 -3.31
CA SER A 324 -15.03 -15.09 -3.14
C SER A 324 -15.11 -14.67 -1.67
N GLU A 325 -14.92 -13.38 -1.41
CA GLU A 325 -15.12 -12.78 -0.08
C GLU A 325 -16.58 -12.85 0.38
N ASP A 326 -17.52 -12.85 -0.57
CA ASP A 326 -18.97 -12.89 -0.33
C ASP A 326 -19.50 -14.33 -0.13
N ASP A 327 -18.84 -15.32 -0.73
CA ASP A 327 -19.23 -16.73 -0.66
C ASP A 327 -18.00 -17.64 -0.71
N ALA A 328 -17.51 -18.04 0.46
CA ALA A 328 -16.31 -18.86 0.60
C ALA A 328 -16.42 -20.28 -0.01
N SER A 329 -17.59 -20.66 -0.53
CA SER A 329 -17.79 -21.95 -1.22
C SER A 329 -17.55 -21.90 -2.74
N LYS A 330 -17.34 -20.70 -3.30
CA LYS A 330 -17.18 -20.43 -4.73
C LYS A 330 -15.91 -19.67 -5.00
N THR A 331 -15.35 -19.85 -6.19
CA THR A 331 -14.37 -18.87 -6.71
C THR A 331 -15.07 -17.53 -6.96
N PHE A 332 -14.30 -16.47 -7.12
CA PHE A 332 -14.82 -15.15 -7.47
C PHE A 332 -15.63 -15.21 -8.78
N GLN A 333 -15.11 -15.91 -9.80
CA GLN A 333 -15.81 -16.09 -11.07
C GLN A 333 -17.14 -16.85 -10.91
N GLU A 334 -17.15 -17.97 -10.19
CA GLU A 334 -18.38 -18.74 -9.94
C GLU A 334 -19.41 -17.91 -9.16
N TYR A 335 -18.96 -17.17 -8.14
CA TYR A 335 -19.83 -16.27 -7.40
C TYR A 335 -20.40 -15.18 -8.33
N TYR A 336 -19.56 -14.56 -9.14
CA TYR A 336 -19.93 -13.52 -10.09
C TYR A 336 -21.00 -14.01 -11.07
N GLU A 337 -20.79 -15.17 -11.70
CA GLU A 337 -21.76 -15.80 -12.60
C GLU A 337 -23.14 -15.93 -11.93
N THR A 338 -23.19 -16.39 -10.67
CA THR A 338 -24.48 -16.58 -9.98
C THR A 338 -25.21 -15.29 -9.61
N GLN A 339 -24.54 -14.14 -9.63
CA GLN A 339 -25.11 -12.83 -9.26
C GLN A 339 -25.29 -11.89 -10.45
N ALA A 340 -24.85 -12.30 -11.65
CA ALA A 340 -24.82 -11.47 -12.84
C ALA A 340 -25.99 -11.76 -13.79
N LEU A 341 -26.25 -10.82 -14.68
CA LEU A 341 -26.97 -11.09 -15.93
C LEU A 341 -26.06 -11.93 -16.83
N VAL A 342 -26.43 -13.20 -17.03
CA VAL A 342 -25.69 -14.13 -17.89
C VAL A 342 -26.12 -13.96 -19.34
N LEU A 343 -25.14 -13.66 -20.19
CA LEU A 343 -25.21 -13.60 -21.64
C LEU A 343 -24.28 -14.68 -22.21
N THR A 344 -24.52 -15.08 -23.45
CA THR A 344 -23.70 -16.06 -24.16
C THR A 344 -22.85 -15.36 -25.21
N ASN A 345 -23.42 -14.97 -26.35
CA ASN A 345 -22.69 -14.36 -27.47
C ASN A 345 -23.20 -12.98 -27.88
N GLU A 346 -24.12 -12.41 -27.10
CA GLU A 346 -24.82 -11.17 -27.43
C GLU A 346 -23.89 -9.95 -27.53
N LEU A 347 -22.71 -10.01 -26.90
CA LEU A 347 -21.72 -8.94 -26.88
C LEU A 347 -20.50 -9.21 -27.80
N SER A 348 -20.54 -10.26 -28.62
CA SER A 348 -19.41 -10.72 -29.45
C SER A 348 -19.14 -9.86 -30.70
N SER A 349 -20.00 -8.89 -31.02
CA SER A 349 -19.84 -8.02 -32.19
C SER A 349 -20.68 -6.74 -32.03
N ILE A 350 -20.29 -5.86 -31.11
CA ILE A 350 -20.97 -4.59 -30.87
C ILE A 350 -20.34 -3.49 -31.71
N ASP A 351 -21.17 -2.67 -32.36
CA ASP A 351 -20.76 -1.46 -33.06
C ASP A 351 -21.71 -0.29 -32.71
N PRO A 352 -21.42 0.96 -33.12
CA PRO A 352 -22.30 2.09 -32.80
C PRO A 352 -23.74 1.99 -33.36
N SER A 353 -23.99 1.12 -34.34
CA SER A 353 -25.32 0.88 -34.91
C SER A 353 -26.09 -0.22 -34.19
N SER A 354 -25.43 -0.99 -33.34
CA SER A 354 -26.05 -2.02 -32.52
C SER A 354 -27.18 -1.43 -31.67
N THR A 355 -28.24 -2.22 -31.46
CA THR A 355 -29.36 -1.82 -30.61
C THR A 355 -29.89 -3.03 -29.87
N PHE A 356 -29.82 -3.02 -28.54
CA PHE A 356 -30.26 -4.13 -27.71
C PHE A 356 -30.57 -3.66 -26.28
N THR A 357 -31.26 -4.51 -25.53
CA THR A 357 -31.50 -4.33 -24.09
C THR A 357 -31.66 -5.70 -23.46
N TYR A 358 -30.80 -6.00 -22.48
CA TYR A 358 -30.84 -7.20 -21.68
C TYR A 358 -30.89 -6.83 -20.19
N THR A 359 -31.73 -7.52 -19.43
CA THR A 359 -31.88 -7.26 -17.99
C THR A 359 -32.50 -8.46 -17.28
N ASP A 360 -32.09 -8.69 -16.03
CA ASP A 360 -32.72 -9.61 -15.08
C ASP A 360 -33.57 -8.88 -14.01
N GLY A 361 -33.71 -7.55 -14.14
CA GLY A 361 -34.37 -6.66 -13.18
C GLY A 361 -33.43 -5.97 -12.19
N THR A 362 -32.24 -6.52 -11.93
CA THR A 362 -31.21 -5.94 -11.05
C THR A 362 -30.00 -5.48 -11.86
N ASN A 363 -29.51 -6.34 -12.73
CA ASN A 363 -28.42 -6.10 -13.66
C ASN A 363 -29.00 -5.79 -15.04
N SER A 364 -28.34 -4.90 -15.78
CA SER A 364 -28.74 -4.56 -17.14
C SER A 364 -27.60 -4.05 -18.00
N ILE A 365 -27.70 -4.36 -19.28
CA ILE A 365 -26.89 -3.75 -20.33
C ILE A 365 -27.80 -3.42 -21.51
N SER A 366 -27.66 -2.20 -22.03
CA SER A 366 -28.40 -1.77 -23.22
C SER A 366 -27.50 -0.93 -24.11
N MET A 367 -27.82 -0.92 -25.40
CA MET A 367 -27.15 -0.11 -26.41
C MET A 367 -28.22 0.52 -27.31
N ASN A 368 -28.08 1.80 -27.58
CA ASN A 368 -28.90 2.50 -28.57
C ASN A 368 -28.08 3.66 -29.18
N ALA A 369 -27.97 3.67 -30.50
CA ALA A 369 -27.34 4.75 -31.27
C ALA A 369 -25.95 5.15 -30.75
N GLY A 370 -25.06 4.18 -30.50
CA GLY A 370 -23.70 4.43 -30.03
C GLY A 370 -23.60 4.72 -28.53
N HIS A 371 -24.68 4.59 -27.75
CA HIS A 371 -24.69 4.80 -26.32
C HIS A 371 -25.01 3.52 -25.56
N ILE A 372 -24.04 3.02 -24.78
CA ILE A 372 -24.19 1.87 -23.89
C ILE A 372 -24.59 2.35 -22.49
N ILE A 373 -25.53 1.66 -21.86
CA ILE A 373 -25.84 1.83 -20.44
C ILE A 373 -25.58 0.50 -19.76
N VAL A 374 -24.71 0.49 -18.75
CA VAL A 374 -24.39 -0.70 -17.94
C VAL A 374 -24.77 -0.43 -16.50
N THR A 375 -25.40 -1.40 -15.85
CA THR A 375 -25.69 -1.36 -14.41
C THR A 375 -25.56 -2.74 -13.81
N GLY A 376 -24.82 -2.84 -12.71
CA GLY A 376 -24.62 -4.11 -12.01
C GLY A 376 -23.60 -5.01 -12.69
N ARG A 377 -23.79 -6.32 -12.57
CA ARG A 377 -22.87 -7.38 -13.01
C ARG A 377 -23.37 -8.04 -14.29
N ILE A 378 -22.54 -8.07 -15.33
CA ILE A 378 -22.79 -8.77 -16.60
C ILE A 378 -21.76 -9.87 -16.76
N TYR A 379 -22.20 -11.10 -17.06
CA TYR A 379 -21.34 -12.26 -17.29
C TYR A 379 -21.54 -12.80 -18.70
N VAL A 380 -20.45 -13.03 -19.43
CA VAL A 380 -20.47 -13.61 -20.78
C VAL A 380 -19.88 -15.01 -20.73
N SER A 381 -20.74 -16.03 -20.84
CA SER A 381 -20.43 -17.45 -20.59
C SER A 381 -19.96 -18.20 -21.85
N ASP A 382 -19.64 -19.49 -21.66
CA ASP A 382 -19.29 -20.46 -22.70
C ASP A 382 -18.05 -20.07 -23.52
N ASN A 383 -17.04 -19.49 -22.85
CA ASN A 383 -15.80 -19.01 -23.44
C ASN A 383 -16.03 -18.01 -24.60
N ASN A 384 -17.13 -17.26 -24.55
CA ASN A 384 -17.43 -16.23 -25.53
C ASN A 384 -16.74 -14.90 -25.21
N GLU A 385 -16.49 -14.13 -26.27
CA GLU A 385 -15.76 -12.87 -26.24
C GLU A 385 -16.71 -11.66 -26.11
N VAL A 386 -16.16 -10.54 -25.65
CA VAL A 386 -16.76 -9.21 -25.75
C VAL A 386 -15.98 -8.39 -26.76
N ASN A 387 -16.63 -7.96 -27.84
CA ASN A 387 -15.99 -7.19 -28.90
C ASN A 387 -16.73 -5.85 -29.10
N LEU A 388 -16.05 -4.75 -28.78
CA LEU A 388 -16.55 -3.38 -28.93
C LEU A 388 -15.88 -2.68 -30.12
N GLY A 389 -16.69 -2.27 -31.09
CA GLY A 389 -16.26 -1.67 -32.35
C GLY A 389 -16.03 -2.70 -33.44
N PRO A 390 -16.22 -2.34 -34.73
CA PRO A 390 -15.72 -3.16 -35.81
C PRO A 390 -14.19 -3.20 -35.71
N LEU A 391 -13.62 -4.41 -35.70
CA LEU A 391 -12.16 -4.60 -35.81
C LEU A 391 -11.64 -3.76 -36.99
N GLY A 392 -10.81 -2.74 -36.72
CA GLY A 392 -10.29 -1.85 -37.77
C GLY A 392 -10.88 -0.45 -37.86
N GLY A 393 -11.91 -0.08 -37.08
CA GLY A 393 -12.65 1.18 -37.26
C GLY A 393 -12.56 2.17 -36.10
N ASN A 394 -12.13 3.42 -36.37
CA ASN A 394 -12.23 4.55 -35.43
C ASN A 394 -13.69 5.00 -35.28
N SER A 395 -14.44 4.22 -34.52
CA SER A 395 -15.85 4.46 -34.19
C SER A 395 -15.98 5.04 -32.79
N ASP A 396 -17.11 5.66 -32.47
CA ASP A 396 -17.38 6.21 -31.14
C ASP A 396 -18.51 5.44 -30.47
N ILE A 397 -18.20 4.85 -29.32
CA ILE A 397 -19.18 4.38 -28.34
C ILE A 397 -19.06 5.25 -27.09
N THR A 398 -20.21 5.71 -26.60
CA THR A 398 -20.29 6.40 -25.32
C THR A 398 -20.97 5.53 -24.28
N TYR A 399 -20.70 5.75 -23.00
CA TYR A 399 -21.37 5.00 -21.93
C TYR A 399 -21.85 5.86 -20.76
N SER A 400 -22.87 5.35 -20.07
CA SER A 400 -23.32 5.84 -18.76
C SER A 400 -23.69 4.67 -17.83
N GLY A 401 -23.87 4.99 -16.56
CA GLY A 401 -24.12 3.99 -15.52
C GLY A 401 -22.84 3.39 -14.93
N THR A 402 -23.04 2.50 -13.96
CA THR A 402 -21.97 1.90 -13.17
C THR A 402 -22.16 0.39 -13.17
N GLY A 403 -21.26 -0.34 -13.82
CA GLY A 403 -21.34 -1.79 -13.90
C GLY A 403 -20.07 -2.45 -14.40
N THR A 404 -20.04 -3.76 -14.26
CA THR A 404 -18.89 -4.61 -14.58
C THR A 404 -19.31 -5.67 -15.59
N ILE A 405 -18.43 -5.96 -16.55
CA ILE A 405 -18.57 -7.00 -17.56
C ILE A 405 -17.42 -7.99 -17.37
N LEU A 406 -17.76 -9.23 -17.02
CA LEU A 406 -16.82 -10.34 -16.94
C LEU A 406 -17.07 -11.28 -18.13
N ALA A 407 -16.06 -11.51 -18.97
CA ALA A 407 -16.14 -12.44 -20.09
C ALA A 407 -15.28 -13.67 -19.83
N GLU A 408 -15.81 -14.87 -20.11
CA GLU A 408 -15.02 -16.10 -20.06
C GLU A 408 -13.99 -16.20 -21.18
N GLY A 409 -14.24 -15.55 -22.33
CA GLY A 409 -13.30 -15.42 -23.44
C GLY A 409 -12.52 -14.10 -23.39
N ASP A 410 -11.92 -13.71 -24.52
CA ASP A 410 -11.15 -12.46 -24.64
C ASP A 410 -12.06 -11.21 -24.68
N ILE A 411 -11.47 -10.06 -24.38
CA ILE A 411 -12.14 -8.75 -24.52
C ILE A 411 -11.36 -7.89 -25.51
N ASN A 412 -12.04 -7.43 -26.57
CA ASN A 412 -11.45 -6.57 -27.59
C ASN A 412 -12.17 -5.22 -27.66
N ILE A 413 -11.40 -4.14 -27.52
CA ILE A 413 -11.88 -2.75 -27.61
C ILE A 413 -11.20 -2.07 -28.80
N GLU A 414 -11.93 -1.96 -29.90
CA GLU A 414 -11.51 -1.36 -31.17
C GLU A 414 -12.36 -0.13 -31.52
N THR A 415 -12.79 0.62 -30.51
CA THR A 415 -13.62 1.83 -30.63
C THR A 415 -13.25 2.83 -29.53
N ASN A 416 -13.48 4.13 -29.75
CA ASN A 416 -13.43 5.08 -28.65
C ASN A 416 -14.53 4.71 -27.67
N LEU A 417 -14.20 4.62 -26.39
CA LEU A 417 -15.11 4.28 -25.32
C LEU A 417 -15.04 5.36 -24.26
N ARG A 418 -15.98 6.30 -24.28
CA ARG A 418 -15.96 7.49 -23.41
C ARG A 418 -17.24 7.62 -22.62
N THR A 419 -17.15 8.13 -21.41
CA THR A 419 -18.36 8.46 -20.65
C THR A 419 -19.07 9.71 -21.20
N VAL A 420 -20.37 9.86 -20.91
CA VAL A 420 -21.16 11.03 -21.32
C VAL A 420 -21.22 12.10 -20.24
N GLY A 421 -20.82 13.32 -20.60
CA GLY A 421 -20.95 14.53 -19.78
C GLY A 421 -19.63 14.95 -19.12
N ASN A 422 -19.53 16.21 -18.72
CA ASN A 422 -18.34 16.70 -18.03
C ASN A 422 -18.27 16.13 -16.61
N ASN A 423 -17.06 15.84 -16.13
CA ASN A 423 -16.82 15.27 -14.80
C ASN A 423 -17.68 14.01 -14.53
N SER A 424 -17.91 13.21 -15.58
CA SER A 424 -18.81 12.05 -15.54
C SER A 424 -18.06 10.77 -15.20
N PHE A 425 -16.75 10.68 -15.41
CA PHE A 425 -15.92 9.63 -14.84
C PHE A 425 -15.25 10.18 -13.57
N PRO A 426 -15.46 9.61 -12.38
CA PRO A 426 -15.87 8.23 -12.13
C PRO A 426 -17.34 8.02 -11.71
N ASN A 427 -18.26 8.98 -11.93
CA ASN A 427 -19.68 8.76 -11.63
C ASN A 427 -20.34 7.69 -12.52
N ASN A 428 -19.84 7.55 -13.75
CA ASN A 428 -20.15 6.48 -14.69
C ASN A 428 -18.87 5.66 -14.88
N ILE A 429 -18.91 4.36 -14.60
CA ILE A 429 -17.78 3.45 -14.79
C ILE A 429 -18.29 2.18 -15.45
N VAL A 430 -17.61 1.78 -16.53
CA VAL A 430 -17.67 0.42 -17.04
C VAL A 430 -16.36 -0.29 -16.69
N GLY A 431 -16.48 -1.41 -15.98
CA GLY A 431 -15.38 -2.32 -15.70
C GLY A 431 -15.40 -3.50 -16.66
N PHE A 432 -14.23 -3.93 -17.12
CA PHE A 432 -14.03 -5.13 -17.93
C PHE A 432 -13.09 -6.08 -17.20
N MET A 433 -13.47 -7.35 -17.15
CA MET A 433 -12.67 -8.41 -16.55
C MET A 433 -12.68 -9.64 -17.45
N THR A 434 -11.54 -10.31 -17.58
CA THR A 434 -11.43 -11.61 -18.26
C THR A 434 -10.30 -12.44 -17.63
N PRO A 435 -10.42 -13.78 -17.55
CA PRO A 435 -9.29 -14.63 -17.17
C PRO A 435 -8.24 -14.76 -18.30
N ASN A 436 -8.57 -14.32 -19.52
CA ASN A 436 -7.70 -14.43 -20.70
C ASN A 436 -7.10 -13.07 -21.06
N ASP A 437 -7.16 -12.70 -22.34
CA ASP A 437 -6.52 -11.52 -22.89
C ASP A 437 -7.51 -10.38 -23.09
N LEU A 438 -7.02 -9.16 -22.85
CA LEU A 438 -7.75 -7.94 -23.18
C LEU A 438 -6.90 -7.09 -24.13
N VAL A 439 -7.49 -6.72 -25.27
CA VAL A 439 -6.81 -5.98 -26.34
C VAL A 439 -7.50 -4.65 -26.57
N ILE A 440 -6.70 -3.57 -26.62
CA ILE A 440 -7.17 -2.21 -26.89
C ILE A 440 -6.37 -1.61 -28.05
N GLY A 441 -7.07 -1.11 -29.07
CA GLY A 441 -6.48 -0.24 -30.09
C GLY A 441 -5.49 -0.92 -31.04
N THR A 442 -5.74 -2.16 -31.45
CA THR A 442 -4.90 -2.89 -32.42
C THR A 442 -4.75 -2.13 -33.73
N SER A 443 -5.85 -1.53 -34.18
CA SER A 443 -5.98 -1.02 -35.55
C SER A 443 -5.93 0.50 -35.67
N SER A 444 -6.24 1.24 -34.60
CA SER A 444 -6.36 2.70 -34.61
C SER A 444 -5.97 3.30 -33.26
N GLN A 445 -5.76 4.62 -33.24
CA GLN A 445 -5.55 5.37 -32.01
C GLN A 445 -6.92 5.60 -31.38
N LEU A 446 -7.11 5.14 -30.15
CA LEU A 446 -8.38 5.21 -29.44
C LEU A 446 -8.29 6.07 -28.18
N GLU A 447 -9.44 6.54 -27.74
CA GLU A 447 -9.65 7.12 -26.42
C GLU A 447 -10.60 6.21 -25.63
N VAL A 448 -10.08 5.58 -24.59
CA VAL A 448 -10.78 4.54 -23.85
C VAL A 448 -10.80 4.89 -22.36
N MET A 449 -11.97 4.86 -21.75
CA MET A 449 -12.18 5.18 -20.34
C MET A 449 -12.85 4.00 -19.63
N GLY A 450 -12.32 3.58 -18.48
CA GLY A 450 -12.88 2.47 -17.73
C GLY A 450 -11.89 1.83 -16.77
N LEU A 451 -12.28 0.67 -16.24
CA LEU A 451 -11.42 -0.19 -15.43
C LEU A 451 -11.20 -1.50 -16.19
N PHE A 452 -9.96 -1.93 -16.34
CA PHE A 452 -9.63 -3.07 -17.18
C PHE A 452 -8.81 -4.09 -16.41
N TYR A 453 -9.29 -5.32 -16.35
CA TYR A 453 -8.60 -6.45 -15.77
C TYR A 453 -8.52 -7.59 -16.77
N ALA A 454 -7.32 -8.14 -16.93
CA ALA A 454 -7.11 -9.39 -17.64
C ALA A 454 -6.16 -10.24 -16.80
N GLU A 455 -6.55 -11.46 -16.47
CA GLU A 455 -5.69 -12.31 -15.64
C GLU A 455 -4.44 -12.75 -16.42
N ASN A 456 -4.51 -12.94 -17.73
CA ASN A 456 -3.35 -13.33 -18.53
C ASN A 456 -2.55 -12.12 -19.03
N GLN A 457 -3.11 -11.34 -19.98
CA GLN A 457 -2.40 -10.27 -20.65
C GLN A 457 -3.31 -9.10 -21.04
N ILE A 458 -2.81 -7.87 -20.90
CA ILE A 458 -3.38 -6.67 -21.53
C ILE A 458 -2.45 -6.21 -22.66
N THR A 459 -3.00 -6.07 -23.86
CA THR A 459 -2.29 -5.52 -25.01
C THR A 459 -2.86 -4.15 -25.38
N ILE A 460 -2.04 -3.12 -25.36
CA ILE A 460 -2.43 -1.76 -25.78
C ILE A 460 -1.54 -1.36 -26.94
N ASN A 461 -2.16 -1.11 -28.09
CA ASN A 461 -1.46 -0.76 -29.30
C ASN A 461 -1.71 0.70 -29.69
N LYS A 462 -0.83 1.17 -30.59
CA LYS A 462 -0.88 2.54 -31.15
C LYS A 462 -0.69 3.62 -30.09
N GLN A 463 -0.94 4.88 -30.47
CA GLN A 463 -1.00 6.03 -29.56
C GLN A 463 -2.38 6.10 -28.87
N THR A 464 -2.83 4.96 -28.35
CA THR A 464 -4.12 4.86 -27.64
C THR A 464 -4.00 5.49 -26.26
N LYS A 465 -5.02 6.25 -25.87
CA LYS A 465 -5.13 6.88 -24.55
C LYS A 465 -6.10 6.09 -23.70
N VAL A 466 -5.66 5.62 -22.55
CA VAL A 466 -6.49 4.92 -21.57
C VAL A 466 -6.63 5.79 -20.32
N MET A 467 -7.87 6.09 -19.94
CA MET A 467 -8.19 6.79 -18.69
C MET A 467 -8.78 5.79 -17.68
N GLY A 468 -8.21 5.72 -16.48
CA GLY A 468 -8.63 4.80 -15.42
C GLY A 468 -7.47 3.90 -14.97
N THR A 469 -7.74 2.62 -14.78
CA THR A 469 -6.77 1.66 -14.24
C THR A 469 -6.76 0.37 -15.05
N ILE A 470 -5.56 -0.14 -15.29
CA ILE A 470 -5.34 -1.44 -15.92
C ILE A 470 -4.62 -2.39 -14.96
N VAL A 471 -5.12 -3.63 -14.85
CA VAL A 471 -4.63 -4.66 -13.93
C VAL A 471 -4.40 -5.95 -14.71
N SER A 472 -3.18 -6.47 -14.71
CA SER A 472 -2.84 -7.69 -15.46
C SER A 472 -1.60 -8.39 -14.93
N ASN A 473 -1.44 -9.69 -15.20
CA ASN A 473 -0.16 -10.35 -14.98
C ASN A 473 0.91 -9.84 -15.93
N PHE A 474 0.55 -9.54 -17.18
CA PHE A 474 1.48 -9.07 -18.22
C PHE A 474 0.88 -7.96 -19.08
N PHE A 475 1.71 -7.02 -19.50
CA PHE A 475 1.36 -5.93 -20.41
C PHE A 475 2.23 -5.95 -21.67
N ASP A 476 1.59 -5.96 -22.84
CA ASP A 476 2.27 -5.79 -24.13
C ASP A 476 1.88 -4.48 -24.81
N MET A 477 2.84 -3.57 -24.86
CA MET A 477 2.74 -2.25 -25.48
C MET A 477 3.83 -2.09 -26.57
N GLY A 478 4.32 -3.20 -27.14
CA GLY A 478 5.41 -3.17 -28.12
C GLY A 478 5.05 -2.52 -29.47
N GLY A 479 3.77 -2.28 -29.73
CA GLY A 479 3.29 -1.79 -31.03
C GLY A 479 3.62 -0.31 -31.32
N GLN A 480 3.46 0.59 -30.34
CA GLN A 480 3.78 2.04 -30.35
C GLN A 480 3.81 2.55 -28.88
N VAL A 481 3.73 3.87 -28.64
CA VAL A 481 3.69 4.46 -27.29
C VAL A 481 2.24 4.87 -26.96
N PRO A 482 1.48 4.08 -26.18
CA PRO A 482 0.21 4.51 -25.61
C PRO A 482 0.41 5.41 -24.39
N ASP A 483 -0.66 6.14 -24.04
CA ASP A 483 -0.71 7.00 -22.85
C ASP A 483 -1.74 6.42 -21.86
N ILE A 484 -1.39 6.30 -20.59
CA ILE A 484 -2.27 5.78 -19.54
C ILE A 484 -2.39 6.82 -18.43
N TYR A 485 -3.60 7.24 -18.10
CA TYR A 485 -3.88 8.25 -17.09
C TYR A 485 -4.73 7.66 -15.97
N GLN A 486 -4.16 7.58 -14.77
CA GLN A 486 -4.90 7.24 -13.56
C GLN A 486 -5.92 8.32 -13.25
N VAL A 487 -7.13 7.91 -12.83
CA VAL A 487 -8.10 8.81 -12.20
C VAL A 487 -8.27 8.39 -10.74
N PRO A 488 -7.63 9.06 -9.77
CA PRO A 488 -7.58 8.58 -8.38
C PRO A 488 -8.95 8.43 -7.71
N GLU A 489 -9.92 9.28 -8.05
CA GLU A 489 -11.27 9.23 -7.48
C GLU A 489 -12.06 7.96 -7.83
N THR A 490 -11.58 7.15 -8.77
CA THR A 490 -12.27 5.93 -9.23
C THR A 490 -12.41 4.90 -8.12
N VAL A 491 -11.43 4.81 -7.22
CA VAL A 491 -11.47 3.87 -6.07
C VAL A 491 -12.66 4.15 -5.14
N ASN A 492 -13.16 5.38 -5.10
CA ASN A 492 -14.30 5.78 -4.27
C ASN A 492 -15.67 5.50 -4.95
N HIS A 493 -15.66 5.10 -6.22
CA HIS A 493 -16.86 4.95 -7.06
C HIS A 493 -16.94 3.58 -7.75
N MET A 494 -16.13 2.61 -7.29
CA MET A 494 -15.93 1.31 -7.92
C MET A 494 -17.25 0.61 -8.29
N PRO A 495 -17.37 0.06 -9.52
CA PRO A 495 -18.56 -0.67 -9.91
C PRO A 495 -18.71 -1.99 -9.15
N THR A 496 -19.95 -2.35 -8.84
CA THR A 496 -20.27 -3.58 -8.13
C THR A 496 -19.74 -4.79 -8.89
N GLY A 497 -18.97 -5.63 -8.21
CA GLY A 497 -18.44 -6.87 -8.78
C GLY A 497 -17.10 -6.73 -9.50
N MET A 498 -16.39 -5.60 -9.40
CA MET A 498 -14.94 -5.63 -9.69
C MET A 498 -14.22 -6.51 -8.68
N ILE A 499 -13.14 -7.17 -9.10
CA ILE A 499 -12.32 -8.01 -8.22
C ILE A 499 -11.52 -7.16 -7.23
N MET A 500 -11.35 -7.61 -5.98
CA MET A 500 -10.49 -7.00 -4.95
C MET A 500 -10.65 -5.48 -4.81
N VAL A 501 -11.87 -5.03 -4.47
CA VAL A 501 -12.20 -3.59 -4.34
C VAL A 501 -11.54 -2.98 -3.10
N GLU A 502 -11.43 -3.71 -1.99
CA GLU A 502 -10.90 -3.22 -0.73
C GLU A 502 -9.64 -3.98 -0.30
N ASN A 503 -8.46 -3.39 -0.50
CA ASN A 503 -7.21 -3.93 0.04
C ASN A 503 -6.45 -2.83 0.79
N LYS A 504 -6.97 -2.44 1.96
CA LYS A 504 -6.35 -1.45 2.83
C LYS A 504 -5.69 -2.14 4.02
N PHE A 505 -4.43 -1.79 4.29
CA PHE A 505 -3.71 -2.31 5.45
C PHE A 505 -3.04 -1.19 6.24
N LEU A 506 -2.73 -1.50 7.50
CA LEU A 506 -2.07 -0.60 8.43
C LEU A 506 -0.55 -0.76 8.31
N ALA A 507 0.15 0.26 7.81
CA ALA A 507 1.60 0.31 7.77
C ALA A 507 2.17 1.05 8.98
N ILE A 508 3.18 0.47 9.63
CA ILE A 508 3.97 1.14 10.67
C ILE A 508 5.14 1.86 9.99
N VAL A 509 5.06 3.19 9.94
CA VAL A 509 6.06 4.05 9.27
C VAL A 509 7.21 4.38 10.21
N SER A 510 6.93 4.52 11.52
CA SER A 510 7.97 4.77 12.51
C SER A 510 7.66 4.04 13.81
N TRP A 511 8.71 3.50 14.44
CA TRP A 511 8.65 2.88 15.75
C TRP A 511 9.78 3.42 16.60
N GLN A 512 9.45 3.92 17.79
CA GLN A 512 10.42 4.53 18.70
C GLN A 512 10.15 4.10 20.13
N LYS A 513 11.22 3.72 20.83
CA LYS A 513 11.24 3.57 22.28
C LYS A 513 11.70 4.88 22.90
N ILE A 514 10.87 5.51 23.72
CA ILE A 514 11.14 6.82 24.34
C ILE A 514 11.24 6.77 25.85
#